data_AF-A0A3A6MU66-F1
#
_entry.id   AF-A0A3A6MU66-F1
#
_cell.length_a   1.000
_cell.length_b   1.000
_cell.length_c   1.000
_cell.angle_alpha   90.00
_cell.angle_beta   90.00
_cell.angle_gamma   90.00
#
_symmetry.space_group_name_H-M   'P 1'
#
loop_
_entity.id
_entity.type
_entity.pdbx_description
1 polymer ?
#
loop_
_entity_poly.entity_id
_entity_poly.type
_entity_poly.pdbx_seq_one_letter_code
_entity_poly.pdbx_strand_id
1 'polypeptide(L)' 'MRKFIIRGPGDACEEIKAESLDQAIIRAKQHHPNKHVSADASEVLYVCNPGEDPTICQNRLR' A
#
# COMPACT_ATOMS: atom_id res chain seq x y z
N MET A 1 0.89 6.10 17.39
CA MET A 1 1.27 6.12 15.96
C MET A 1 2.34 5.10 15.60
N ARG A 2 1.94 4.10 14.80
CA ARG A 2 2.80 3.16 14.08
C ARG A 2 3.18 3.72 12.70
N LYS A 3 4.29 3.26 12.14
CA LYS A 3 4.71 3.55 10.76
C LYS A 3 4.36 2.36 9.88
N PHE A 4 3.78 2.64 8.73
CA PHE A 4 3.49 1.65 7.70
C PHE A 4 4.20 2.05 6.41
N ILE A 5 4.78 1.05 5.74
CA ILE A 5 5.50 1.24 4.48
C ILE A 5 4.51 1.00 3.35
N ILE A 6 4.43 1.93 2.41
CA ILE A 6 3.68 1.82 1.17
C ILE A 6 4.67 1.58 0.04
N ARG A 7 4.42 0.55 -0.77
CA ARG A 7 5.15 0.29 -2.00
C ARG A 7 4.20 0.45 -3.17
N GLY A 8 4.55 1.34 -4.10
CA GLY A 8 3.76 1.63 -5.30
C GLY A 8 4.54 1.39 -6.59
N PRO A 9 3.87 1.47 -7.75
CA PRO A 9 4.52 1.34 -9.04
C PRO A 9 5.43 2.58 -9.25
N GLY A 10 6.75 2.38 -9.15
CA GLY A 10 7.74 3.43 -9.33
C GLY A 10 8.83 3.52 -8.25
N ASP A 11 9.08 2.45 -7.49
CA ASP A 11 10.14 2.33 -6.46
C ASP A 11 10.08 3.33 -5.29
N ALA A 12 9.12 4.26 -5.27
CA ALA A 12 8.91 5.15 -4.14
C ALA A 12 8.26 4.37 -2.99
N CYS A 13 9.08 3.96 -2.02
CA CYS A 13 8.60 3.54 -0.71
C CYS A 13 8.12 4.79 0.05
N GLU A 14 6.80 4.95 0.18
CA GLU A 14 6.21 6.02 0.98
C GLU A 14 5.97 5.54 2.41
N GLU A 15 6.28 6.36 3.43
CA GLU A 15 5.95 6.04 4.82
C GLU A 15 4.69 6.81 5.24
N ILE A 16 3.70 6.11 5.78
CA ILE A 16 2.55 6.74 6.44
C ILE A 16 2.51 6.40 7.92
N LYS A 17 2.16 7.39 8.74
CA LYS A 17 1.92 7.20 10.17
C LYS A 17 0.43 6.95 10.39
N ALA A 18 0.07 5.91 11.12
CA ALA A 18 -1.32 5.60 11.48
C ALA A 18 -1.37 4.85 12.82
N GLU A 19 -2.53 4.82 13.48
CA GLU A 19 -2.73 4.09 14.73
C GLU A 19 -3.01 2.59 14.51
N SER A 20 -3.52 2.23 13.33
CA SER A 20 -3.83 0.85 12.94
C SER A 20 -3.61 0.61 11.45
N LEU A 21 -3.55 -0.66 11.04
CA LEU A 21 -3.43 -1.06 9.64
C LEU A 21 -4.64 -0.58 8.81
N ASP A 22 -5.85 -0.66 9.36
CA ASP A 22 -7.06 -0.15 8.68
C ASP A 22 -6.96 1.36 8.41
N GLN A 23 -6.50 2.13 9.41
CA GLN A 23 -6.29 3.57 9.23
C GLN A 23 -5.18 3.84 8.21
N ALA A 24 -4.13 3.01 8.18
CA ALA A 24 -3.09 3.10 7.18
C ALA A 24 -3.64 2.84 5.76
N ILE A 25 -4.47 1.82 5.58
CA ILE A 25 -5.11 1.50 4.29
C ILE A 25 -6.00 2.64 3.83
N ILE A 26 -6.81 3.22 4.72
CA ILE A 26 -7.66 4.38 4.39
C ILE A 26 -6.81 5.56 3.93
N ARG A 27 -5.71 5.87 4.64
CA ARG A 27 -4.78 6.95 4.24
C ARG A 27 -4.13 6.65 2.90
N ALA A 28 -3.62 5.44 2.69
CA ALA A 28 -3.01 5.05 1.42
C ALA A 28 -4.01 5.16 0.24
N LYS A 29 -5.29 4.81 0.44
CA LYS A 29 -6.34 5.00 -0.57
C LYS A 29 -6.63 6.48 -0.85
N GLN A 30 -6.54 7.34 0.15
CA GLN A 30 -6.69 8.80 -0.01
C GLN A 30 -5.50 9.41 -0.76
N HIS A 31 -4.28 8.94 -0.50
CA HIS A 31 -3.06 9.39 -1.16
C HIS A 31 -2.95 8.87 -2.61
N HIS A 32 -3.47 7.69 -2.89
CA HIS A 32 -3.46 7.07 -4.22
C HIS A 32 -4.88 6.86 -4.75
N PRO A 33 -5.60 7.94 -5.11
CA PRO A 33 -6.92 7.83 -5.69
C PRO A 33 -6.85 7.02 -6.98
N ASN A 34 -7.85 6.16 -7.21
CA ASN A 34 -7.94 5.25 -8.37
C ASN A 34 -6.90 4.11 -8.41
N LYS A 35 -6.17 3.86 -7.32
CA LYS A 35 -5.30 2.69 -7.18
C LYS A 35 -5.92 1.65 -6.24
N HIS A 36 -5.58 0.39 -6.46
CA HIS A 36 -5.94 -0.68 -5.52
C HIS A 36 -4.90 -0.73 -4.41
N VAL A 37 -5.32 -0.66 -3.15
CA VAL A 37 -4.42 -0.73 -2.00
C VAL A 37 -4.70 -2.00 -1.22
N SER A 38 -3.67 -2.82 -1.03
CA SER A 38 -3.70 -4.05 -0.24
C SER A 38 -2.59 -4.03 0.81
N ALA A 39 -2.65 -4.89 1.82
CA ALA A 39 -1.58 -5.04 2.80
C ALA A 39 -1.19 -6.52 2.96
N ASP A 40 0.09 -6.81 3.22
CA ASP A 40 0.55 -8.16 3.53
C ASP A 40 0.57 -8.45 5.05
N ALA A 41 0.95 -9.68 5.41
CA ALA A 41 1.09 -10.11 6.80
C ALA A 41 2.22 -9.39 7.56
N SER A 42 3.09 -8.66 6.85
CA SER A 42 4.21 -7.88 7.39
C SER A 42 3.83 -6.42 7.62
N GLU A 43 2.53 -6.07 7.51
CA GLU A 43 2.00 -4.70 7.61
C GLU A 43 2.55 -3.74 6.53
N VAL A 44 3.02 -4.27 5.39
CA VAL A 44 3.42 -3.47 4.22
C VAL A 44 2.21 -3.28 3.31
N LEU A 45 1.94 -2.03 2.93
CA LEU A 45 0.88 -1.68 2.00
C LEU A 45 1.43 -1.68 0.57
N TYR A 46 0.65 -2.25 -0.34
CA TYR A 46 0.96 -2.33 -1.76
C TYR A 46 -0.09 -1.57 -2.54
N VAL A 47 0.37 -0.62 -3.34
CA VAL A 47 -0.44 0.19 -4.24
C VAL A 47 -0.29 -0.41 -5.63
N CYS A 48 -1.38 -0.93 -6.16
CA CYS A 48 -1.45 -1.60 -7.46
C CYS A 48 -2.28 -0.76 -8.43
N ASN A 49 -2.01 -0.93 -9.72
CA ASN A 49 -2.84 -0.32 -10.74
C ASN A 49 -4.26 -0.91 -10.70
N PRO A 50 -5.29 -0.12 -11.01
CA PRO A 50 -6.65 -0.64 -11.09
C PRO A 50 -6.73 -1.70 -12.19
N GLY A 51 -7.21 -2.90 -11.83
CA GLY A 51 -7.26 -4.06 -12.73
C GLY A 51 -5.96 -4.88 -12.82
N GLU A 52 -4.89 -4.49 -12.12
CA GLU A 52 -3.70 -5.31 -11.95
C GLU A 52 -3.99 -6.43 -10.93
N ASP A 53 -3.48 -7.63 -11.19
CA ASP A 53 -3.58 -8.73 -10.24
C ASP A 53 -2.82 -8.37 -8.95
N PRO A 54 -3.46 -8.40 -7.76
CA PRO A 54 -2.82 -8.03 -6.50
C PRO A 54 -1.61 -8.89 -6.16
N THR A 55 -1.62 -10.18 -6.51
CA THR A 55 -0.51 -11.11 -6.24
C THR A 55 0.69 -10.77 -7.12
N ILE A 56 0.46 -10.50 -8.41
CA ILE A 56 1.51 -10.08 -9.35
C ILE A 56 2.10 -8.73 -8.92
N CYS A 57 1.24 -7.77 -8.58
CA CYS A 57 1.65 -6.46 -8.09
C CYS A 57 2.48 -6.58 -6.80
N GLN A 58 2.00 -7.31 -5.80
CA GLN A 58 2.71 -7.53 -4.55
C GLN A 58 4.06 -8.17 -4.79
N ASN A 59 4.14 -9.23 -5.61
CA ASN A 59 5.41 -9.89 -5.94
C ASN A 59 6.39 -8.97 -6.68
N ARG A 60 5.90 -8.11 -7.57
CA ARG A 60 6.73 -7.12 -8.29
C ARG A 60 7.27 -6.03 -7.35
N LEU A 61 6.50 -5.68 -6.33
CA LEU A 61 6.81 -4.61 -5.38
C LEU A 61 7.46 -5.10 -4.08
N ARG A 62 7.60 -6.42 -3.89
CA ARG A 62 8.13 -7.04 -2.67
C ARG A 62 9.62 -6.80 -2.47
#